data_AF-A0A067SGN7-F1
#
_entry.id   AF-A0A067SGN7-F1
#
_cell.length_a   1.000
_cell.length_b   1.000
_cell.length_c   1.000
_cell.angle_alpha   90.00
_cell.angle_beta   90.00
_cell.angle_gamma   90.00
#
_symmetry.space_group_name_H-M   'P 1'
#
loop_
_entity.id
_entity.type
_entity.pdbx_description
1 polymer ?
#
loop_
_entity_poly.entity_id
_entity_poly.type
_entity_poly.pdbx_seq_one_letter_code
_entity_poly.pdbx_strand_id
1 'polypeptide(L)'
;MPQIRYRPFYPLLANDGQVDKGGKDTNGEGCQKHYLKYGKQSLTGGLMVVWCTHSVCYGFHHIPMAEGRNEVFSAIYTHWEKAPDVVIYDFACALEPYCMTREVDFFAGTTFLIDTFHAAGHKKCGEASFVNTYVDNNPRLMDINSSAAECGNGGVHRIRKSVSYMTQANAIIYTKVYFSYWNRAQIRAMIESQRKHGQMPRS
;
A
#
# COMPACT_ATOMS: atom_id res chain seq x y z
N MET A 1 13.09 0.90 4.36
CA MET A 1 13.57 1.05 5.75
C MET A 1 14.07 -0.32 6.22
N PRO A 2 15.04 -0.41 7.14
CA PRO A 2 15.38 -1.69 7.74
C PRO A 2 14.16 -2.26 8.48
N GLN A 3 14.06 -3.58 8.55
CA GLN A 3 13.04 -4.27 9.35
C GLN A 3 13.21 -3.87 10.82
N ILE A 4 12.15 -3.36 11.44
CA ILE A 4 12.12 -2.93 12.84
C ILE A 4 11.66 -4.09 13.73
N ARG A 5 10.72 -4.91 13.25
CA ARG A 5 10.08 -5.98 14.02
C ARG A 5 9.95 -7.27 13.23
N TYR A 6 9.82 -8.39 13.94
CA TYR A 6 9.42 -9.66 13.34
C TYR A 6 7.90 -9.74 13.26
N ARG A 7 7.38 -10.35 12.20
CA ARG A 7 5.95 -10.66 12.08
C ARG A 7 5.61 -11.72 13.14
N PRO A 8 4.68 -11.46 14.08
CA PRO A 8 4.28 -12.45 15.06
C PRO A 8 3.52 -13.60 14.39
N PHE A 9 3.48 -14.74 15.09
CA PHE A 9 2.66 -15.89 14.71
C PHE A 9 1.48 -15.98 15.67
N TYR A 10 0.27 -16.10 15.12
CA TYR A 10 -0.96 -16.14 15.91
C TYR A 10 -1.54 -17.56 15.90
N PRO A 11 -1.19 -18.43 16.88
CA PRO A 11 -1.56 -19.85 16.85
C PRO A 11 -3.06 -20.09 16.95
N LEU A 12 -3.81 -19.14 17.53
CA LEU A 12 -5.26 -19.24 17.70
C LEU A 12 -6.05 -18.77 16.47
N LEU A 13 -5.38 -18.16 15.48
CA LEU A 13 -6.03 -17.73 14.25
C LEU A 13 -5.86 -18.81 13.17
N ALA A 14 -6.97 -19.46 12.83
CA ALA A 14 -7.01 -20.41 11.74
C ALA A 14 -6.50 -19.73 10.45
N ASN A 15 -5.46 -20.30 9.86
CA ASN A 15 -4.78 -19.83 8.65
C ASN A 15 -3.83 -18.62 8.80
N ASP A 16 -3.35 -18.32 10.01
CA ASP A 16 -2.29 -17.32 10.15
C ASP A 16 -1.00 -17.74 9.41
N GLY A 17 -0.41 -16.79 8.67
CA GLY A 17 0.78 -17.04 7.84
C GLY A 17 0.52 -17.85 6.57
N GLN A 18 -0.71 -18.29 6.31
CA GLN A 18 -1.06 -18.91 5.03
C GLN A 18 -1.29 -17.85 3.95
N VAL A 19 -1.06 -18.24 2.70
CA VAL A 19 -1.34 -17.39 1.54
C VAL A 19 -2.82 -17.00 1.58
N ASP A 20 -3.07 -15.71 1.55
CA ASP A 20 -4.41 -15.15 1.57
C ASP A 20 -5.11 -15.59 0.28
N LYS A 21 -5.93 -16.64 0.39
CA LYS A 21 -6.84 -17.03 -0.69
C LYS A 21 -7.87 -15.92 -0.73
N GLY A 22 -7.62 -14.89 -1.54
CA GLY A 22 -8.54 -13.76 -1.74
C GLY A 22 -9.96 -14.31 -1.74
N GLY A 23 -10.76 -13.84 -0.77
CA GLY A 23 -11.96 -14.55 -0.33
C GLY A 23 -12.80 -14.99 -1.52
N LYS A 24 -12.83 -16.30 -1.77
CA LYS A 24 -13.94 -16.88 -2.53
C LYS A 24 -15.11 -16.85 -1.58
N ASP A 25 -15.90 -15.78 -1.62
CA ASP A 25 -17.30 -15.96 -1.30
C ASP A 25 -17.78 -17.09 -2.19
N THR A 26 -18.41 -18.08 -1.59
CA THR A 26 -18.95 -19.28 -2.24
C THR A 26 -19.93 -18.97 -3.37
N ASN A 27 -20.30 -17.69 -3.54
CA ASN A 27 -21.20 -17.17 -4.57
C ASN A 27 -20.53 -16.22 -5.60
N GLY A 28 -19.23 -15.92 -5.50
CA GLY A 28 -18.54 -15.07 -6.49
C GLY A 28 -18.70 -13.56 -6.31
N GLU A 29 -19.16 -13.07 -5.15
CA GLU A 29 -19.60 -11.67 -4.93
C GLU A 29 -18.77 -10.85 -3.91
N GLY A 30 -17.53 -11.25 -3.62
CA GLY A 30 -16.64 -10.49 -2.72
C GLY A 30 -16.08 -9.20 -3.35
N CYS A 31 -15.58 -8.25 -2.53
CA CYS A 31 -14.84 -7.06 -2.98
C CYS A 31 -13.54 -7.56 -3.72
N GLN A 32 -13.62 -7.83 -5.03
CA GLN A 32 -12.57 -8.51 -5.80
C GLN A 32 -11.54 -7.51 -6.34
N LYS A 33 -10.29 -7.65 -5.90
CA LYS A 33 -9.15 -7.25 -6.72
C LYS A 33 -9.17 -8.08 -8.01
N HIS A 34 -8.64 -7.58 -9.12
CA HIS A 34 -8.46 -8.32 -10.38
C HIS A 34 -7.53 -9.56 -10.26
N TYR A 35 -7.76 -10.45 -9.29
CA TYR A 35 -7.00 -11.66 -8.98
C TYR A 35 -6.89 -12.57 -10.20
N LEU A 36 -7.95 -12.63 -11.01
CA LEU A 36 -8.00 -13.43 -12.24
C LEU A 36 -7.02 -12.97 -13.33
N LYS A 37 -6.55 -11.71 -13.32
CA LYS A 37 -5.65 -11.19 -14.35
C LYS A 37 -4.17 -11.51 -14.06
N TYR A 38 -3.80 -11.66 -12.79
CA TYR A 38 -2.42 -11.88 -12.36
C TYR A 38 -2.10 -13.34 -12.03
N GLY A 39 -3.07 -14.15 -11.60
CA GLY A 39 -2.85 -15.55 -11.24
C GLY A 39 -2.51 -16.52 -12.39
N LYS A 40 -2.61 -16.07 -13.66
CA LYS A 40 -2.37 -16.92 -14.85
C LYS A 40 -0.93 -16.91 -15.36
N GLN A 41 -0.06 -16.04 -14.85
CA GLN A 41 1.32 -15.95 -15.30
C GLN A 41 2.21 -16.10 -14.07
N SER A 42 2.98 -17.18 -14.03
CA SER A 42 3.92 -17.63 -12.97
C SER A 42 5.07 -16.66 -12.68
N LEU A 43 4.78 -15.37 -12.62
CA LEU A 43 5.65 -14.29 -12.23
C LEU A 43 5.40 -13.99 -10.75
N THR A 44 6.40 -13.43 -10.07
CA THR A 44 6.28 -13.00 -8.66
C THR A 44 4.98 -12.23 -8.43
N GLY A 45 4.36 -12.42 -7.24
CA GLY A 45 3.05 -11.87 -6.89
C GLY A 45 2.95 -10.33 -6.97
N GLY A 46 4.07 -9.63 -7.12
CA GLY A 46 4.12 -8.22 -7.50
C GLY A 46 5.13 -7.43 -6.69
N LEU A 47 5.12 -6.11 -6.91
CA LEU A 47 5.83 -5.14 -6.09
C LEU A 47 4.78 -4.24 -5.44
N MET A 48 4.67 -4.30 -4.12
CA MET A 48 3.88 -3.36 -3.35
C MET A 48 4.76 -2.17 -2.98
N VAL A 49 4.25 -0.96 -3.15
CA VAL A 49 5.00 0.27 -2.85
C VAL A 49 4.16 1.13 -1.95
N VAL A 50 4.78 1.65 -0.89
CA VAL A 50 4.15 2.57 0.05
C VAL A 50 4.55 3.98 -0.32
N TRP A 51 3.55 4.78 -0.64
CA TRP A 51 3.69 6.16 -1.07
C TRP A 51 3.19 7.11 0.02
N CYS A 52 3.80 8.28 0.10
CA CYS A 52 3.20 9.41 0.78
C CYS A 52 2.28 10.18 -0.18
N THR A 53 1.50 11.12 0.36
CA THR A 53 0.61 12.01 -0.41
C THR A 53 1.35 12.89 -1.42
N HIS A 54 2.65 13.09 -1.23
CA HIS A 54 3.52 13.83 -2.14
C HIS A 54 4.19 12.93 -3.21
N SER A 55 3.75 11.67 -3.37
CA SER A 55 4.36 10.71 -4.31
C SER A 55 5.83 10.37 -4.01
N VAL A 56 6.26 10.50 -2.75
CA VAL A 56 7.56 9.98 -2.26
C VAL A 56 7.36 8.54 -1.81
N CYS A 57 8.24 7.64 -2.26
CA CYS A 57 8.24 6.24 -1.85
C CYS A 57 8.87 6.11 -0.46
N TYR A 58 8.11 5.62 0.52
CA TYR A 58 8.62 5.31 1.86
C TYR A 58 9.23 3.91 1.94
N GLY A 59 8.73 2.99 1.13
CA GLY A 59 9.22 1.63 1.09
C GLY A 59 8.54 0.80 0.02
N PHE A 60 9.06 -0.40 -0.19
CA PHE A 60 8.48 -1.38 -1.09
C PHE A 60 8.64 -2.78 -0.51
N HIS A 61 7.73 -3.66 -0.89
CA HIS A 61 7.70 -5.06 -0.48
C HIS A 61 7.55 -5.93 -1.72
N HIS A 62 8.47 -6.90 -1.88
CA HIS A 62 8.37 -7.87 -2.98
C HIS A 62 7.43 -8.99 -2.54
N ILE A 63 6.31 -9.13 -3.26
CA ILE A 63 5.32 -10.14 -2.96
C ILE A 63 5.73 -11.43 -3.68
N PRO A 64 6.02 -12.52 -2.95
CA PRO A 64 6.52 -13.74 -3.56
C PRO A 64 5.46 -14.50 -4.35
N MET A 65 4.20 -14.49 -3.91
CA MET A 65 3.13 -15.34 -4.47
C MET A 65 1.90 -14.58 -4.92
N ALA A 66 1.16 -13.98 -3.99
CA ALA A 66 -0.08 -13.26 -4.29
C ALA A 66 -0.23 -12.10 -3.32
N GLU A 67 -0.68 -10.96 -3.84
CA GLU A 67 -1.01 -9.82 -3.00
C GLU A 67 -2.24 -10.14 -2.16
N GLY A 68 -2.13 -9.90 -0.85
CA GLY A 68 -3.20 -10.13 0.12
C GLY A 68 -3.01 -9.27 1.37
N ARG A 69 -3.96 -9.38 2.31
CA ARG A 69 -3.98 -8.58 3.54
C ARG A 69 -2.76 -8.86 4.40
N ASN A 70 -2.30 -10.11 4.42
CA ASN A 70 -1.10 -10.51 5.16
C ASN A 70 0.15 -9.73 4.72
N GLU A 71 0.33 -9.50 3.42
CA GLU A 71 1.53 -8.81 2.91
C GLU A 71 1.53 -7.34 3.32
N VAL A 72 0.38 -6.68 3.21
CA VAL A 72 0.20 -5.28 3.64
C VAL A 72 0.37 -5.15 5.16
N PHE A 73 -0.32 -6.00 5.93
CA PHE A 73 -0.17 -6.07 7.38
C PHE A 73 1.29 -6.27 7.79
N SER A 74 1.94 -7.28 7.20
CA SER A 74 3.32 -7.63 7.52
C SER A 74 4.25 -6.47 7.17
N ALA A 75 4.07 -5.83 6.02
CA ALA A 75 4.88 -4.67 5.64
C ALA A 75 4.74 -3.51 6.63
N ILE A 76 3.51 -3.14 7.01
CA ILE A 76 3.28 -2.03 7.95
C ILE A 76 3.83 -2.40 9.33
N TYR A 77 3.44 -3.54 9.88
CA TYR A 77 3.81 -3.94 11.24
C TYR A 77 5.32 -4.13 11.42
N THR A 78 6.00 -4.71 10.42
CA THR A 78 7.44 -5.03 10.56
C THR A 78 8.35 -3.84 10.29
N HIS A 79 7.88 -2.79 9.62
CA HIS A 79 8.72 -1.66 9.21
C HIS A 79 8.36 -0.32 9.88
N TRP A 80 7.24 -0.23 10.60
CA TRP A 80 6.87 0.96 11.36
C TRP A 80 6.92 0.70 12.86
N GLU A 81 7.48 1.66 13.59
CA GLU A 81 7.47 1.65 15.06
C GLU A 81 6.08 2.00 15.61
N LYS A 82 5.37 2.93 14.96
CA LYS A 82 3.98 3.25 15.24
C LYS A 82 3.18 3.13 13.94
N ALA A 83 2.00 2.53 14.01
CA ALA A 83 1.14 2.42 12.85
C ALA A 83 0.83 3.82 12.26
N PRO A 84 0.73 3.95 10.93
CA PRO A 84 0.28 5.19 10.30
C PRO A 84 -1.10 5.59 10.82
N ASP A 85 -1.35 6.89 10.96
CA ASP A 85 -2.66 7.40 11.39
C ASP A 85 -3.75 7.11 10.34
N VAL A 86 -3.37 7.09 9.05
CA VAL A 86 -4.26 6.79 7.92
C VAL A 86 -3.56 5.83 6.96
N VAL A 87 -4.28 4.77 6.55
CA VAL A 87 -3.87 3.82 5.52
C VAL A 87 -4.93 3.81 4.42
N ILE A 88 -4.54 4.25 3.22
CA ILE A 88 -5.38 4.17 2.03
C ILE A 88 -4.95 2.97 1.19
N TYR A 89 -5.88 2.06 0.92
CA TYR A 89 -5.60 0.82 0.20
C TYR A 89 -6.85 0.30 -0.52
N ASP A 90 -6.69 -0.24 -1.73
CA ASP A 90 -7.79 -0.77 -2.55
C ASP A 90 -8.67 -1.76 -1.77
N PHE A 91 -8.07 -2.59 -0.92
CA PHE A 91 -8.76 -3.62 -0.15
C PHE A 91 -8.78 -3.31 1.36
N ALA A 92 -8.81 -2.02 1.72
CA ALA A 92 -8.82 -1.55 3.10
C ALA A 92 -9.95 -2.17 3.94
N CYS A 93 -11.14 -2.35 3.35
CA CYS A 93 -12.32 -2.95 3.99
C CYS A 93 -12.07 -4.32 4.63
N ALA A 94 -11.16 -5.11 4.07
CA ALA A 94 -10.82 -6.42 4.60
C ALA A 94 -9.46 -6.41 5.32
N LEU A 95 -8.61 -5.42 5.05
CA LEU A 95 -7.36 -5.20 5.74
C LEU A 95 -7.59 -4.74 7.19
N GLU A 96 -8.52 -3.82 7.42
CA GLU A 96 -8.85 -3.31 8.76
C GLU A 96 -9.19 -4.44 9.75
N PRO A 97 -10.22 -5.29 9.51
CA PRO A 97 -10.54 -6.36 10.44
C PRO A 97 -9.39 -7.36 10.57
N TYR A 98 -8.59 -7.56 9.51
CA TYR A 98 -7.41 -8.42 9.54
C TYR A 98 -6.34 -7.90 10.49
N CYS A 99 -6.07 -6.58 10.46
CA CYS A 99 -5.15 -5.88 11.35
C CYS A 99 -5.65 -5.89 12.79
N MET A 100 -6.92 -5.51 13.01
CA MET A 100 -7.52 -5.41 14.34
C MET A 100 -7.63 -6.76 15.06
N THR A 101 -7.84 -7.86 14.32
CA THR A 101 -7.89 -9.22 14.90
C THR A 101 -6.51 -9.69 15.40
N ARG A 102 -5.43 -9.11 14.88
CA ARG A 102 -4.06 -9.55 15.17
C ARG A 102 -3.37 -8.63 16.17
N GLU A 103 -3.44 -7.33 15.91
CA GLU A 103 -2.62 -6.31 16.59
C GLU A 103 -3.46 -5.07 16.88
N VAL A 104 -4.51 -5.25 17.70
CA VAL A 104 -5.44 -4.17 18.07
C VAL A 104 -4.70 -2.98 18.69
N ASP A 105 -3.75 -3.21 19.60
CA ASP A 105 -3.04 -2.13 20.29
C ASP A 105 -2.17 -1.30 19.34
N PHE A 106 -1.58 -1.93 18.33
CA PHE A 106 -0.76 -1.25 17.34
C PHE A 106 -1.60 -0.43 16.36
N PHE A 107 -2.76 -0.95 15.94
CA PHE A 107 -3.62 -0.34 14.92
C PHE A 107 -4.81 0.46 15.48
N ALA A 108 -4.99 0.55 16.80
CA ALA A 108 -6.14 1.21 17.42
C ALA A 108 -6.35 2.68 16.98
N GLY A 109 -5.27 3.37 16.62
CA GLY A 109 -5.30 4.75 16.13
C GLY A 109 -5.28 4.89 14.61
N THR A 110 -5.31 3.79 13.86
CA THR A 110 -5.18 3.80 12.40
C THR A 110 -6.55 3.78 11.74
N THR A 111 -6.79 4.77 10.86
CA THR A 111 -7.97 4.81 10.00
C THR A 111 -7.67 4.12 8.68
N PHE A 112 -8.45 3.11 8.30
CA PHE A 112 -8.32 2.41 7.03
C PHE A 112 -9.37 2.89 6.04
N LEU A 113 -8.94 3.31 4.85
CA LEU A 113 -9.83 3.87 3.84
C LEU A 113 -9.59 3.22 2.46
N ILE A 114 -10.67 2.98 1.72
CA ILE A 114 -10.64 2.44 0.37
C ILE A 114 -10.23 3.55 -0.59
N ASP A 115 -9.24 3.25 -1.43
CA ASP A 115 -8.81 4.18 -2.49
C ASP A 115 -9.97 4.60 -3.39
N THR A 116 -10.08 5.90 -3.66
CA THR A 116 -11.21 6.50 -4.38
C THR A 116 -11.35 5.98 -5.80
N PHE A 117 -10.23 5.67 -6.47
CA PHE A 117 -10.24 5.11 -7.83
C PHE A 117 -10.77 3.68 -7.87
N HIS A 118 -10.66 2.96 -6.76
CA HIS A 118 -11.09 1.56 -6.65
C HIS A 118 -12.46 1.42 -5.96
N ALA A 119 -12.99 2.49 -5.37
CA ALA A 119 -14.28 2.52 -4.67
C ALA A 119 -15.45 1.93 -5.47
N ALA A 120 -15.48 2.11 -6.80
CA ALA A 120 -16.55 1.57 -7.65
C ALA A 120 -16.66 0.03 -7.62
N GLY A 121 -15.56 -0.67 -7.27
CA GLY A 121 -15.52 -2.13 -7.10
C GLY A 121 -16.13 -2.62 -5.78
N HIS A 122 -16.46 -1.73 -4.86
CA HIS A 122 -16.77 -2.04 -3.47
C HIS A 122 -18.26 -1.91 -3.11
N LYS A 123 -19.15 -2.46 -3.93
CA LYS A 123 -20.62 -2.21 -3.83
C LYS A 123 -21.33 -2.67 -2.55
N LYS A 124 -20.72 -3.57 -1.77
CA LYS A 124 -21.27 -4.11 -0.50
C LYS A 124 -20.44 -3.74 0.74
N CYS A 125 -19.33 -3.04 0.52
CA CYS A 125 -18.45 -2.62 1.59
C CYS A 125 -19.09 -1.37 2.26
N GLY A 126 -18.94 -1.20 3.58
CA GLY A 126 -19.68 -0.16 4.35
C GLY A 126 -19.24 1.27 4.03
N GLU A 127 -20.15 2.23 4.13
CA GLU A 127 -19.90 3.65 3.78
C GLU A 127 -18.73 4.27 4.57
N ALA A 128 -18.53 3.84 5.82
CA ALA A 128 -17.42 4.30 6.67
C ALA A 128 -16.03 3.90 6.14
N SER A 129 -15.93 2.92 5.24
CA SER A 129 -14.65 2.50 4.65
C SER A 129 -14.24 3.34 3.44
N PHE A 130 -15.09 4.23 2.92
CA PHE A 130 -14.77 5.03 1.73
C PHE A 130 -14.18 6.39 2.11
N VAL A 131 -13.09 6.77 1.44
CA VAL A 131 -12.47 8.10 1.61
C VAL A 131 -13.51 9.20 1.40
N ASN A 132 -14.33 9.12 0.35
CA ASN A 132 -15.30 10.15 0.00
C ASN A 132 -16.33 10.41 1.12
N THR A 133 -16.83 9.36 1.79
CA THR A 133 -17.78 9.52 2.89
C THR A 133 -17.09 9.97 4.18
N TYR A 134 -15.84 9.56 4.38
CA TYR A 134 -15.06 9.97 5.56
C TYR A 134 -14.60 11.42 5.47
N VAL A 135 -14.35 11.94 4.27
CA VAL A 135 -14.03 13.34 3.98
C VAL A 135 -15.08 14.30 4.54
N ASP A 136 -16.37 13.94 4.48
CA ASP A 136 -17.46 14.77 5.01
C ASP A 136 -17.33 15.02 6.51
N ASN A 137 -16.71 14.08 7.24
CA ASN A 137 -16.48 14.17 8.69
C ASN A 137 -15.04 14.56 9.06
N ASN A 138 -14.09 14.51 8.11
CA ASN A 138 -12.70 14.92 8.30
C ASN A 138 -12.15 15.59 7.03
N PRO A 139 -12.30 16.92 6.89
CA PRO A 139 -11.90 17.66 5.69
C PRO A 139 -10.41 17.53 5.34
N ARG A 140 -9.55 17.19 6.30
CA ARG A 140 -8.10 16.98 6.06
C ARG A 140 -7.82 15.81 5.12
N LEU A 141 -8.77 14.91 4.94
CA LEU A 141 -8.65 13.80 3.99
C LEU A 141 -8.85 14.25 2.53
N MET A 142 -9.44 15.43 2.27
CA MET A 142 -9.51 15.99 0.91
C MET A 142 -8.14 16.40 0.39
N ASP A 143 -7.25 16.81 1.28
CA ASP A 143 -5.88 17.19 0.93
C ASP A 143 -4.98 15.96 0.69
N ILE A 144 -5.47 14.75 1.00
CA ILE A 144 -4.75 13.52 0.73
C ILE A 144 -4.88 13.16 -0.74
N ASN A 145 -3.77 13.30 -1.45
CA ASN A 145 -3.65 12.86 -2.82
C ASN A 145 -3.72 11.32 -2.94
N SER A 146 -4.93 10.77 -3.05
CA SER A 146 -5.16 9.34 -3.29
C SER A 146 -4.54 8.88 -4.63
N SER A 147 -4.40 9.78 -5.62
CA SER A 147 -3.76 9.50 -6.91
C SER A 147 -2.24 9.33 -6.84
N ALA A 148 -1.60 9.64 -5.70
CA ALA A 148 -0.15 9.47 -5.52
C ALA A 148 0.29 8.02 -5.80
N ALA A 149 -0.53 7.06 -5.37
CA ALA A 149 -0.29 5.65 -5.63
C ALA A 149 -0.41 5.31 -7.12
N GLU A 150 -1.44 5.82 -7.82
CA GLU A 150 -1.63 5.59 -9.25
C GLU A 150 -0.47 6.19 -10.09
N CYS A 151 -0.12 7.45 -9.83
CA CYS A 151 0.98 8.13 -10.49
C CYS A 151 2.32 7.41 -10.23
N GLY A 152 2.58 7.04 -8.97
CA GLY A 152 3.75 6.27 -8.56
C GLY A 152 3.82 4.90 -9.23
N ASN A 153 2.70 4.19 -9.31
CA ASN A 153 2.60 2.87 -9.95
C ASN A 153 2.84 2.96 -11.48
N GLY A 154 2.48 4.05 -12.13
CA GLY A 154 2.90 4.36 -13.50
C GLY A 154 4.43 4.38 -13.67
N GLY A 155 5.16 4.87 -12.66
CA GLY A 155 6.62 4.77 -12.58
C GLY A 155 7.11 3.33 -12.43
N VAL A 156 6.49 2.57 -11.52
CA VAL A 156 6.81 1.15 -11.27
C VAL A 156 6.66 0.29 -12.53
N HIS A 157 5.65 0.56 -13.35
CA HIS A 157 5.47 -0.14 -14.63
C HIS A 157 6.69 -0.06 -15.54
N ARG A 158 7.49 1.00 -15.46
CA ARG A 158 8.71 1.20 -16.28
C ARG A 158 9.83 0.22 -15.92
N ILE A 159 9.90 -0.19 -14.65
CA ILE A 159 10.94 -1.11 -14.17
C ILE A 159 10.50 -2.57 -14.16
N ARG A 160 9.19 -2.83 -14.30
CA ARG A 160 8.59 -4.17 -14.21
C ARG A 160 9.32 -5.22 -15.05
N LYS A 161 9.59 -4.92 -16.32
CA LYS A 161 10.25 -5.87 -17.23
C LYS A 161 11.68 -6.15 -16.79
N SER A 162 12.45 -5.11 -16.46
CA SER A 162 13.83 -5.26 -15.99
C SER A 162 13.89 -6.11 -14.71
N VAL A 163 13.03 -5.81 -13.74
CA VAL A 163 12.95 -6.55 -12.47
C VAL A 163 12.57 -8.01 -12.68
N SER A 164 11.68 -8.33 -13.63
CA SER A 164 11.23 -9.71 -13.87
C SER A 164 12.32 -10.67 -14.36
N TYR A 165 13.43 -10.16 -14.90
CA TYR A 165 14.57 -10.98 -15.35
C TYR A 165 15.71 -11.03 -14.33
N MET A 166 15.56 -10.40 -13.16
CA MET A 166 16.59 -10.34 -12.13
C MET A 166 16.39 -11.45 -11.08
N THR A 167 17.49 -11.88 -10.46
CA THR A 167 17.43 -12.62 -9.20
C THR A 167 16.81 -11.74 -8.11
N GLN A 168 16.24 -12.33 -7.08
CA GLN A 168 15.60 -11.57 -5.99
C GLN A 168 16.54 -10.53 -5.37
N ALA A 169 17.81 -10.90 -5.10
CA ALA A 169 18.79 -9.98 -4.55
C ALA A 169 19.03 -8.76 -5.47
N ASN A 170 19.20 -9.01 -6.77
CA ASN A 170 19.40 -7.96 -7.76
C ASN A 170 18.14 -7.08 -7.93
N ALA A 171 16.96 -7.70 -7.94
CA ALA A 171 15.68 -7.01 -7.98
C ALA A 171 15.50 -6.06 -6.80
N ILE A 172 15.86 -6.49 -5.58
CA ILE A 172 15.79 -5.65 -4.37
C ILE A 172 16.71 -4.44 -4.49
N ILE A 173 17.98 -4.66 -4.88
CA ILE A 173 18.96 -3.58 -5.02
C ILE A 173 18.53 -2.60 -6.11
N TYR A 174 18.15 -3.11 -7.28
CA TYR A 174 17.73 -2.28 -8.41
C TYR A 174 16.50 -1.43 -8.05
N THR A 175 15.48 -2.05 -7.46
CA THR A 175 14.26 -1.36 -7.01
C THR A 175 14.57 -0.28 -5.98
N LYS A 176 15.44 -0.56 -5.01
CA LYS A 176 15.90 0.41 -4.02
C LYS A 176 16.59 1.61 -4.67
N VAL A 177 17.50 1.37 -5.62
CA VAL A 177 18.21 2.44 -6.32
C VAL A 177 17.23 3.27 -7.14
N TYR A 178 16.31 2.63 -7.88
CA TYR A 178 15.27 3.31 -8.64
C TYR A 178 14.45 4.27 -7.78
N PHE A 179 13.89 3.81 -6.65
CA PHE A 179 13.13 4.68 -5.76
C PHE A 179 13.97 5.76 -5.09
N SER A 180 15.27 5.50 -4.85
CA SER A 180 16.16 6.53 -4.34
C SER A 180 16.32 7.70 -5.33
N TYR A 181 16.38 7.41 -6.64
CA TYR A 181 16.38 8.45 -7.67
C TYR A 181 15.02 9.14 -7.80
N TRP A 182 13.93 8.36 -7.80
CA TRP A 182 12.57 8.89 -7.81
C TRP A 182 12.35 9.90 -6.68
N ASN A 183 12.65 9.50 -5.44
CA ASN A 183 12.46 10.33 -4.26
C ASN A 183 13.28 11.62 -4.34
N ARG A 184 14.53 11.55 -4.82
CA ARG A 184 15.35 12.75 -5.03
C ARG A 184 14.73 13.70 -6.07
N ALA A 185 14.19 13.17 -7.16
CA ALA A 185 13.53 13.99 -8.17
C ALA A 185 12.27 14.65 -7.62
N GLN A 186 11.43 13.90 -6.89
CA GLN A 186 10.20 14.42 -6.29
C GLN A 186 10.48 15.49 -5.24
N ILE A 187 11.43 15.25 -4.32
CA ILE A 187 11.80 16.22 -3.28
C ILE A 187 12.35 17.51 -3.93
N ARG A 188 13.16 17.41 -4.99
CA ARG A 188 13.64 18.60 -5.71
C ARG A 188 12.50 19.40 -6.34
N ALA A 189 11.57 18.72 -7.00
CA ALA A 189 10.39 19.38 -7.59
C ALA A 189 9.53 20.08 -6.53
N MET A 190 9.37 19.48 -5.35
CA MET A 190 8.67 20.11 -4.22
C MET A 190 9.39 21.36 -3.72
N ILE A 191 10.71 21.29 -3.50
CA ILE A 191 11.51 22.44 -3.06
C ILE A 191 11.43 23.57 -4.09
N GLU A 192 11.52 23.26 -5.38
CA GLU A 192 11.37 24.25 -6.45
C GLU A 192 9.97 24.87 -6.48
N SER A 193 8.92 24.08 -6.28
CA SER A 193 7.55 24.58 -6.16
C SER A 193 7.40 25.53 -4.97
N GLN A 194 7.92 25.16 -3.78
CA GLN A 194 7.88 26.00 -2.58
C GLN A 194 8.65 27.32 -2.77
N ARG A 195 9.79 27.29 -3.46
CA ARG A 195 10.57 28.49 -3.83
C ARG A 195 9.82 29.40 -4.81
N LYS A 196 9.07 28.84 -5.76
CA LYS A 196 8.24 29.61 -6.70
C LYS A 196 7.06 30.29 -6.01
N HIS A 197 6.49 29.65 -4.99
CA HIS A 197 5.36 30.18 -4.21
C HIS A 197 5.77 31.01 -2.99
N GLY A 198 7.06 31.36 -2.86
CA GLY A 198 7.54 32.28 -1.82
C GLY A 198 7.60 31.68 -0.40
N GLN A 199 7.47 30.36 -0.25
CA GLN A 199 7.45 29.69 1.06
C GLN A 199 8.85 29.31 1.60
N MET A 200 9.93 29.54 0.83
CA MET A 200 11.32 29.39 1.29
C MET A 200 12.23 30.47 0.70
N PRO A 201 13.22 30.98 1.47
CA PRO A 201 14.18 31.94 0.95
C PRO A 201 15.00 31.33 -0.20
N ARG A 202 15.23 32.12 -1.25
CA ARG A 202 16.18 31.77 -2.31
C ARG A 202 17.59 31.86 -1.72
N SER A 203 18.28 30.72 -1.64
CA SER A 203 19.70 30.64 -1.30
C SER A 203 20.55 31.23 -2.41
#